data_AF-A0A962D393-F1
#
_entry.id   AF-A0A962D393-F1
#
_cell.length_a   1.000
_cell.length_b   1.000
_cell.length_c   1.000
_cell.angle_alpha   90.00
_cell.angle_beta   90.00
_cell.angle_gamma   90.00
#
_symmetry.space_group_name_H-M   'P 1'
#
loop_
_entity.id
_entity.type
_entity.pdbx_description
1 polymer ?
#
loop_
_entity_poly.entity_id
_entity_poly.type
_entity_poly.pdbx_seq_one_letter_code
_entity_poly.pdbx_strand_id
1 'polypeptide(L)'
;FGGMENPRLTFLTPTVIAGDRSLVSLIAHELAHSWSGNLVTNSDWNHFWLNEGFTSYVENRLVEALFGSRQADMERVLSERSLALELPELAPADQLLVLDLADRDPDDGMNAVAYDKGHWLLRTMEQRYGRPAFDTFLRGWFDRGAFASASTEDFLQYWRQTLLRERPDRFSEAEMQQWLHQPGVPAHAQSAQSAAFDAVDAARAAWLQDPTTTLPTGDWSTHEWLRFLDGLPDDLPNARMAELDQAFGLSGHGNAEIAFQWYVKAIRSGYVAARPSLADFLQRIGRRKFVLPLYQELAKRGGDDLVFARSTYATARAHYHPITRSSVDPVLN
;
A
#
# COMPACT_ATOMS: atom_id res chain seq x y z
N PHE A 1 2.20 -6.16 -11.42
CA PHE A 1 1.10 -5.98 -10.47
C PHE A 1 1.26 -6.90 -9.27
N GLY A 2 0.44 -6.72 -8.23
CA GLY A 2 0.33 -7.67 -7.12
C GLY A 2 -0.53 -8.87 -7.54
N GLY A 3 -1.74 -8.59 -8.04
CA GLY A 3 -2.59 -9.55 -8.71
C GLY A 3 -3.40 -8.91 -9.84
N MET A 4 -4.36 -9.66 -10.35
CA MET A 4 -5.39 -9.22 -11.30
C MET A 4 -6.67 -10.02 -11.03
N GLU A 5 -7.79 -9.33 -10.93
CA GLU A 5 -9.09 -9.77 -10.45
C GLU A 5 -9.91 -10.56 -11.48
N ASN A 6 -9.25 -11.30 -12.39
CA ASN A 6 -9.93 -11.99 -13.47
C ASN A 6 -11.05 -12.92 -12.92
N PRO A 7 -12.31 -12.75 -13.37
CA PRO A 7 -13.43 -13.45 -12.75
C PRO A 7 -13.23 -14.96 -12.70
N ARG A 8 -13.32 -15.51 -11.48
CA ARG A 8 -13.15 -16.94 -11.14
C ARG A 8 -11.71 -17.48 -11.23
N LEU A 9 -10.73 -16.67 -11.63
CA LEU A 9 -9.32 -17.07 -11.71
C LEU A 9 -8.39 -15.87 -11.50
N THR A 10 -8.26 -15.43 -10.24
CA THR A 10 -7.32 -14.36 -9.87
C THR A 10 -5.88 -14.77 -10.17
N PHE A 11 -5.13 -13.88 -10.83
CA PHE A 11 -3.70 -14.05 -11.03
C PHE A 11 -2.98 -13.41 -9.84
N LEU A 12 -2.06 -14.14 -9.20
CA LEU A 12 -1.33 -13.66 -8.02
C LEU A 12 0.17 -13.79 -8.21
N THR A 13 0.93 -12.82 -7.72
CA THR A 13 2.39 -12.91 -7.62
C THR A 13 2.82 -14.01 -6.64
N PRO A 14 3.87 -14.82 -6.92
CA PRO A 14 4.39 -15.79 -5.95
C PRO A 14 4.98 -15.11 -4.70
N THR A 15 5.29 -13.81 -4.76
CA THR A 15 5.90 -13.08 -3.63
C THR A 15 4.97 -12.92 -2.42
N VAL A 16 3.67 -13.23 -2.52
CA VAL A 16 2.77 -13.23 -1.35
C VAL A 16 2.79 -14.54 -0.57
N ILE A 17 3.47 -15.58 -1.08
CA ILE A 17 3.66 -16.86 -0.36
C ILE A 17 4.81 -16.69 0.64
N ALA A 18 4.54 -15.98 1.74
CA ALA A 18 5.51 -15.73 2.81
C ALA A 18 5.61 -16.87 3.85
N GLY A 19 4.63 -17.78 3.89
CA GLY A 19 4.57 -18.91 4.83
C GLY A 19 3.90 -18.60 6.18
N ASP A 20 3.68 -17.33 6.49
CA ASP A 20 3.10 -16.82 7.75
C ASP A 20 1.70 -16.17 7.57
N ARG A 21 1.20 -16.12 6.33
CA ARG A 21 -0.05 -15.45 5.92
C ARG A 21 -0.04 -13.92 6.06
N SER A 22 1.11 -13.29 6.23
CA SER A 22 1.17 -11.84 6.48
C SER A 22 0.80 -10.97 5.28
N LEU A 23 0.81 -11.54 4.07
CA LEU A 23 0.55 -10.82 2.80
C LEU A 23 -0.79 -11.25 2.16
N VAL A 24 -1.70 -11.80 2.97
CA VAL A 24 -3.01 -12.31 2.50
C VAL A 24 -4.01 -11.17 2.25
N SER A 25 -3.74 -9.94 2.71
CA SER A 25 -4.55 -8.76 2.36
C SER A 25 -4.69 -8.60 0.84
N LEU A 26 -3.64 -8.87 0.07
CA LEU A 26 -3.73 -8.91 -1.40
C LEU A 26 -4.81 -9.88 -1.89
N ILE A 27 -4.95 -11.06 -1.28
CA ILE A 27 -6.00 -12.01 -1.68
C ILE A 27 -7.39 -11.45 -1.31
N ALA A 28 -7.51 -10.76 -0.18
CA ALA A 28 -8.74 -10.08 0.21
C ALA A 28 -9.10 -8.94 -0.77
N HIS A 29 -8.11 -8.21 -1.28
CA HIS A 29 -8.27 -7.20 -2.32
C HIS A 29 -8.86 -7.79 -3.60
N GLU A 30 -8.20 -8.80 -4.14
CA GLU A 30 -8.64 -9.45 -5.38
C GLU A 30 -10.00 -10.15 -5.22
N LEU A 31 -10.32 -10.63 -4.01
CA LEU A 31 -11.64 -11.16 -3.69
C LEU A 31 -12.69 -10.04 -3.65
N ALA A 32 -12.38 -8.90 -3.03
CA ALA A 32 -13.28 -7.76 -2.92
C ALA A 32 -13.70 -7.23 -4.29
N HIS A 33 -12.82 -7.28 -5.28
CA HIS A 33 -13.15 -6.96 -6.66
C HIS A 33 -14.30 -7.78 -7.26
N SER A 34 -14.59 -8.97 -6.71
CA SER A 34 -15.78 -9.75 -7.09
C SER A 34 -17.08 -8.95 -6.97
N TRP A 35 -17.12 -7.93 -6.10
CA TRP A 35 -18.21 -6.96 -6.02
C TRP A 35 -17.87 -5.64 -6.73
N SER A 36 -16.76 -5.00 -6.38
CA SER A 36 -16.34 -3.69 -6.91
C SER A 36 -15.35 -3.82 -8.07
N GLY A 37 -15.83 -3.64 -9.29
CA GLY A 37 -15.07 -3.80 -10.52
C GLY A 37 -15.58 -4.95 -11.38
N ASN A 38 -15.87 -6.11 -10.79
CA ASN A 38 -16.41 -7.25 -11.54
C ASN A 38 -17.94 -7.29 -11.58
N LEU A 39 -18.62 -7.12 -10.44
CA LEU A 39 -20.09 -7.15 -10.38
C LEU A 39 -20.68 -5.78 -10.72
N VAL A 40 -20.12 -4.71 -10.16
CA VAL A 40 -20.42 -3.32 -10.53
C VAL A 40 -19.13 -2.69 -11.04
N THR A 41 -19.08 -2.38 -12.33
CA THR A 41 -17.88 -1.83 -12.98
C THR A 41 -18.01 -0.33 -13.18
N ASN A 42 -16.95 0.45 -13.03
CA ASN A 42 -16.94 1.85 -13.47
C ASN A 42 -17.35 1.96 -14.96
N SER A 43 -18.14 2.97 -15.32
CA SER A 43 -18.61 3.17 -16.71
C SER A 43 -17.50 3.62 -17.67
N ASP A 44 -16.52 4.34 -17.14
CA ASP A 44 -15.31 4.76 -17.82
C ASP A 44 -14.21 5.04 -16.78
N TRP A 45 -12.99 5.33 -17.24
CA TRP A 45 -11.81 5.47 -16.40
C TRP A 45 -11.79 6.74 -15.54
N ASN A 46 -12.65 7.75 -15.81
CA ASN A 46 -12.78 8.91 -14.92
C ASN A 46 -13.38 8.52 -13.57
N HIS A 47 -14.11 7.40 -13.53
CA HIS A 47 -14.79 6.87 -12.36
C HIS A 47 -14.06 5.67 -11.74
N PHE A 48 -12.77 5.49 -12.02
CA PHE A 48 -11.98 4.33 -11.58
C PHE A 48 -11.99 4.12 -10.06
N TRP A 49 -12.15 5.19 -9.27
CA TRP A 49 -12.30 5.11 -7.81
C TRP A 49 -13.51 4.27 -7.36
N LEU A 50 -14.56 4.12 -8.19
CA LEU A 50 -15.70 3.25 -7.87
C LEU A 50 -15.32 1.77 -7.84
N ASN A 51 -14.28 1.38 -8.58
CA ASN A 51 -13.68 0.06 -8.44
C ASN A 51 -12.74 0.08 -7.24
N GLU A 52 -11.64 0.82 -7.35
CA GLU A 52 -10.51 0.67 -6.42
C GLU A 52 -10.76 1.18 -5.02
N GLY A 53 -11.50 2.28 -4.89
CA GLY A 53 -11.87 2.84 -3.59
C GLY A 53 -12.80 1.91 -2.82
N PHE A 54 -13.78 1.32 -3.52
CA PHE A 54 -14.68 0.31 -2.93
C PHE A 54 -13.93 -0.99 -2.63
N THR A 55 -13.09 -1.46 -3.53
CA THR A 55 -12.29 -2.68 -3.31
C THR A 55 -11.40 -2.50 -2.10
N SER A 56 -10.66 -1.40 -2.01
CA SER A 56 -9.77 -1.10 -0.88
C SER A 56 -10.54 -0.98 0.44
N TYR A 57 -11.75 -0.40 0.42
CA TYR A 57 -12.63 -0.37 1.57
C TYR A 57 -13.09 -1.78 1.99
N VAL A 58 -13.58 -2.60 1.05
CA VAL A 58 -14.08 -3.95 1.32
C VAL A 58 -12.94 -4.90 1.71
N GLU A 59 -11.77 -4.79 1.09
CA GLU A 59 -10.54 -5.47 1.48
C GLU A 59 -10.28 -5.26 2.96
N ASN A 60 -10.22 -4.01 3.41
CA ASN A 60 -9.91 -3.70 4.79
C ASN A 60 -11.00 -4.20 5.76
N ARG A 61 -12.27 -4.25 5.33
CA ARG A 61 -13.36 -4.90 6.08
C ARG A 61 -13.18 -6.41 6.21
N LEU A 62 -12.68 -7.07 5.16
CA LEU A 62 -12.35 -8.50 5.20
C LEU A 62 -11.14 -8.77 6.11
N VAL A 63 -10.11 -7.92 6.05
CA VAL A 63 -8.97 -7.97 6.98
C VAL A 63 -9.44 -7.81 8.42
N GLU A 64 -10.30 -6.82 8.69
CA GLU A 64 -10.86 -6.60 10.02
C GLU A 64 -11.62 -7.84 10.52
N ALA A 65 -12.42 -8.48 9.66
CA ALA A 65 -13.21 -9.66 10.02
C ALA A 65 -12.34 -10.91 10.26
N LEU A 66 -11.24 -11.07 9.53
CA LEU A 66 -10.40 -12.27 9.58
C LEU A 66 -9.25 -12.16 10.60
N PHE A 67 -8.64 -10.98 10.69
CA PHE A 67 -7.41 -10.72 11.46
C PHE A 67 -7.61 -9.70 12.59
N GLY A 68 -8.80 -9.11 12.69
CA GLY A 68 -9.17 -8.17 13.74
C GLY A 68 -8.83 -6.71 13.42
N SER A 69 -9.41 -5.80 14.21
CA SER A 69 -9.24 -4.35 14.03
C SER A 69 -7.79 -3.90 14.15
N ARG A 70 -7.00 -4.55 15.01
CA ARG A 70 -5.57 -4.23 15.18
C ARG A 70 -4.81 -4.26 13.85
N GLN A 71 -5.04 -5.27 13.00
CA GLN A 71 -4.39 -5.34 11.69
C GLN A 71 -5.03 -4.38 10.69
N ALA A 72 -6.36 -4.29 10.65
CA ALA A 72 -7.06 -3.38 9.76
C ALA A 72 -6.66 -1.92 9.97
N ASP A 73 -6.47 -1.50 11.21
CA ASP A 73 -6.04 -0.15 11.59
C ASP A 73 -4.59 0.14 11.17
N MET A 74 -3.68 -0.84 11.31
CA MET A 74 -2.32 -0.72 10.77
C MET A 74 -2.33 -0.53 9.25
N GLU A 75 -3.11 -1.33 8.53
CA GLU A 75 -3.21 -1.24 7.06
C GLU A 75 -3.82 0.12 6.63
N ARG A 76 -4.83 0.63 7.34
CA ARG A 76 -5.38 1.98 7.11
C ARG A 76 -4.31 3.06 7.27
N VAL A 77 -3.49 3.02 8.32
CA VAL A 77 -2.41 3.98 8.53
C VAL A 77 -1.37 3.90 7.41
N LEU A 78 -1.05 2.69 6.92
CA LEU A 78 -0.12 2.52 5.80
C LEU A 78 -0.68 3.08 4.49
N SER A 79 -1.95 2.83 4.18
CA SER A 79 -2.67 3.42 3.03
C SER A 79 -2.65 4.95 3.06
N GLU A 80 -3.04 5.56 4.18
CA GLU A 80 -3.06 7.02 4.30
C GLU A 80 -1.67 7.63 4.15
N ARG A 81 -0.63 6.94 4.63
CA ARG A 81 0.74 7.35 4.43
C ARG A 81 1.18 7.23 2.97
N SER A 82 0.82 6.14 2.29
CA SER A 82 1.10 5.94 0.86
C SER A 82 0.53 7.10 0.04
N LEU A 83 -0.74 7.43 0.26
CA LEU A 83 -1.40 8.58 -0.34
C LEU A 83 -0.68 9.90 -0.02
N ALA A 84 -0.33 10.13 1.24
CA ALA A 84 0.34 11.37 1.65
C ALA A 84 1.73 11.56 1.00
N LEU A 85 2.43 10.46 0.68
CA LEU A 85 3.72 10.50 -0.02
C LEU A 85 3.56 10.73 -1.53
N GLU A 86 2.51 10.19 -2.15
CA GLU A 86 2.28 10.31 -3.59
C GLU A 86 1.63 11.65 -3.98
N LEU A 87 0.73 12.20 -3.16
CA LEU A 87 0.02 13.45 -3.47
C LEU A 87 0.94 14.62 -3.92
N PRO A 88 2.11 14.88 -3.29
CA PRO A 88 3.02 15.93 -3.73
C PRO A 88 3.68 15.69 -5.10
N GLU A 89 3.70 14.45 -5.59
CA GLU A 89 4.26 14.07 -6.89
C GLU A 89 3.23 14.22 -8.02
N LEU A 90 1.94 14.34 -7.68
CA LEU A 90 0.83 14.43 -8.62
C LEU A 90 0.43 15.88 -8.91
N ALA A 91 0.06 16.16 -10.17
CA ALA A 91 -0.58 17.43 -10.51
C ALA A 91 -1.94 17.54 -9.79
N PRO A 92 -2.41 18.75 -9.41
CA PRO A 92 -3.68 18.90 -8.70
C PRO A 92 -4.89 18.24 -9.38
N ALA A 93 -4.91 18.20 -10.72
CA ALA A 93 -5.97 17.53 -11.49
C ALA A 93 -5.98 15.99 -11.33
N ASP A 94 -4.84 15.39 -10.98
CA ASP A 94 -4.69 13.95 -10.76
C ASP A 94 -4.90 13.55 -9.30
N GLN A 95 -5.14 14.53 -8.42
CA GLN A 95 -5.47 14.31 -7.01
C GLN A 95 -6.99 14.20 -6.76
N LEU A 96 -7.80 14.24 -7.82
CA LEU A 96 -9.25 14.14 -7.78
C LEU A 96 -9.68 12.67 -7.78
N LEU A 97 -10.80 12.32 -7.13
CA LEU A 97 -11.36 10.97 -7.26
C LEU A 97 -12.05 10.80 -8.61
N VAL A 98 -12.74 11.85 -9.05
CA VAL A 98 -13.32 11.91 -10.39
C VAL A 98 -12.36 12.67 -11.28
N LEU A 99 -11.66 11.93 -12.13
CA LEU A 99 -10.64 12.46 -13.03
C LEU A 99 -11.25 13.05 -14.30
N ASP A 100 -10.41 13.77 -15.05
CA ASP A 100 -10.63 14.05 -16.46
C ASP A 100 -9.45 13.47 -17.24
N LEU A 101 -9.70 12.33 -17.88
CA LEU A 101 -8.74 11.58 -18.68
C LEU A 101 -8.97 11.76 -20.18
N ALA A 102 -9.74 12.76 -20.60
CA ALA A 102 -9.88 13.07 -22.02
C ALA A 102 -8.50 13.26 -22.66
N ASP A 103 -8.26 12.54 -23.76
CA ASP A 103 -6.99 12.52 -24.52
C ASP A 103 -5.74 12.05 -23.74
N ARG A 104 -5.93 11.33 -22.62
CA ARG A 104 -4.86 10.78 -21.77
C ARG A 104 -4.86 9.26 -21.75
N ASP A 105 -3.75 8.68 -21.32
CA ASP A 105 -3.67 7.24 -21.06
C ASP A 105 -4.44 6.92 -19.77
N PRO A 106 -5.39 5.96 -19.77
CA PRO A 106 -6.06 5.50 -18.55
C PRO A 106 -5.13 5.08 -17.43
N ASP A 107 -3.93 4.58 -17.76
CA ASP A 107 -2.92 4.20 -16.77
C ASP A 107 -2.48 5.39 -15.90
N ASP A 108 -2.62 6.64 -16.39
CA ASP A 108 -2.31 7.86 -15.60
C ASP A 108 -3.26 8.02 -14.39
N GLY A 109 -4.48 7.47 -14.48
CA GLY A 109 -5.47 7.51 -13.40
C GLY A 109 -5.31 6.40 -12.36
N MET A 110 -4.41 5.45 -12.58
CA MET A 110 -4.18 4.30 -11.70
C MET A 110 -3.12 4.61 -10.62
N ASN A 111 -3.43 5.54 -9.73
CA ASN A 111 -2.56 5.98 -8.63
C ASN A 111 -3.25 5.84 -7.26
N ALA A 112 -2.57 6.07 -6.13
CA ALA A 112 -3.14 5.86 -4.79
C ALA A 112 -4.39 6.69 -4.50
N VAL A 113 -4.70 7.73 -5.28
CA VAL A 113 -5.91 8.53 -5.09
C VAL A 113 -7.16 7.66 -5.30
N ALA A 114 -7.21 6.85 -6.38
CA ALA A 114 -8.36 6.00 -6.65
C ALA A 114 -8.60 4.96 -5.53
N TYR A 115 -7.52 4.42 -4.96
CA TYR A 115 -7.54 3.38 -3.93
C TYR A 115 -7.73 3.98 -2.54
N ASP A 116 -6.76 4.75 -2.06
CA ASP A 116 -6.63 5.18 -0.67
C ASP A 116 -7.55 6.37 -0.36
N LYS A 117 -7.65 7.37 -1.25
CA LYS A 117 -8.60 8.48 -1.04
C LYS A 117 -10.04 8.00 -1.20
N GLY A 118 -10.29 7.07 -2.13
CA GLY A 118 -11.60 6.44 -2.33
C GLY A 118 -12.03 5.62 -1.11
N HIS A 119 -11.14 4.78 -0.58
CA HIS A 119 -11.34 4.08 0.69
C HIS A 119 -11.61 5.06 1.84
N TRP A 120 -10.83 6.13 1.96
CA TRP A 120 -11.00 7.10 3.06
C TRP A 120 -12.34 7.84 2.99
N LEU A 121 -12.83 8.18 1.79
CA LEU A 121 -14.20 8.69 1.61
C LEU A 121 -15.23 7.70 2.15
N LEU A 122 -15.17 6.43 1.73
CA LEU A 122 -16.15 5.42 2.16
C LEU A 122 -16.08 5.14 3.67
N ARG A 123 -14.87 5.13 4.26
CA ARG A 123 -14.69 5.03 5.72
C ARG A 123 -15.27 6.25 6.43
N THR A 124 -15.09 7.44 5.89
CA THR A 124 -15.68 8.66 6.46
C THR A 124 -17.21 8.56 6.44
N MET A 125 -17.79 8.10 5.32
CA MET A 125 -19.23 7.83 5.25
C MET A 125 -19.67 6.79 6.28
N GLU A 126 -18.94 5.68 6.44
CA GLU A 126 -19.23 4.66 7.46
C GLU A 126 -19.20 5.26 8.88
N GLN A 127 -18.20 6.06 9.22
CA GLN A 127 -18.09 6.71 10.53
C GLN A 127 -19.26 7.66 10.81
N ARG A 128 -19.74 8.36 9.79
CA ARG A 128 -20.81 9.36 9.91
C ARG A 128 -22.20 8.75 9.95
N TYR A 129 -22.46 7.76 9.11
CA TYR A 129 -23.75 7.06 9.02
C TYR A 129 -23.84 5.86 9.98
N GLY A 130 -22.72 5.38 10.51
CA GLY A 130 -22.63 4.16 11.29
C GLY A 130 -22.69 2.91 10.42
N ARG A 131 -21.84 1.93 10.77
CA ARG A 131 -21.65 0.68 10.03
C ARG A 131 -22.94 -0.06 9.65
N PRO A 132 -23.95 -0.27 10.53
CA PRO A 132 -25.14 -1.05 10.15
C PRO A 132 -25.91 -0.47 8.95
N ALA A 133 -26.00 0.86 8.88
CA ALA A 133 -26.69 1.52 7.80
C ALA A 133 -25.82 1.64 6.55
N PHE A 134 -24.51 1.87 6.72
CA PHE A 134 -23.57 1.87 5.61
C PHE A 134 -23.46 0.50 4.95
N ASP A 135 -23.44 -0.59 5.72
CA ASP A 135 -23.47 -1.96 5.20
C ASP A 135 -24.76 -2.25 4.42
N THR A 136 -25.89 -1.69 4.87
CA THR A 136 -27.18 -1.83 4.15
C THR A 136 -27.16 -1.06 2.85
N PHE A 137 -26.58 0.15 2.86
CA PHE A 137 -26.34 0.94 1.65
C PHE A 137 -25.43 0.21 0.66
N LEU A 138 -24.30 -0.34 1.10
CA LEU A 138 -23.36 -1.06 0.21
C LEU A 138 -24.00 -2.30 -0.41
N ARG A 139 -24.76 -3.09 0.36
CA ARG A 139 -25.50 -4.23 -0.19
C ARG A 139 -26.46 -3.78 -1.29
N GLY A 140 -27.28 -2.75 -1.02
CA GLY A 140 -28.21 -2.24 -2.01
C GLY A 140 -27.53 -1.59 -3.23
N TRP A 141 -26.36 -0.98 -3.07
CA TRP A 141 -25.54 -0.47 -4.16
C TRP A 141 -25.12 -1.60 -5.11
N PHE A 142 -24.51 -2.67 -4.56
CA PHE A 142 -24.07 -3.81 -5.35
C PHE A 142 -25.25 -4.60 -5.97
N ASP A 143 -26.34 -4.79 -5.23
CA ASP A 143 -27.54 -5.48 -5.74
C ASP A 143 -28.18 -4.72 -6.91
N ARG A 144 -28.22 -3.38 -6.83
CA ARG A 144 -28.78 -2.53 -7.89
C ARG A 144 -27.91 -2.47 -9.13
N GLY A 145 -26.59 -2.42 -8.95
CA GLY A 145 -25.62 -2.34 -10.05
C GLY A 145 -25.21 -3.69 -10.63
N ALA A 146 -25.80 -4.80 -10.16
CA ALA A 146 -25.34 -6.15 -10.49
C ALA A 146 -25.23 -6.39 -12.01
N PHE A 147 -24.02 -6.75 -12.45
CA PHE A 147 -23.64 -6.97 -13.85
C PHE A 147 -23.85 -5.75 -14.77
N ALA A 148 -23.74 -4.55 -14.21
CA ALA A 148 -23.86 -3.29 -14.93
C ALA A 148 -22.66 -2.39 -14.65
N SER A 149 -22.56 -1.35 -15.48
CA SER A 149 -21.60 -0.27 -15.28
C SER A 149 -22.23 0.92 -14.55
N ALA A 150 -21.45 1.63 -13.74
CA ALA A 150 -21.90 2.77 -12.97
C ALA A 150 -20.93 3.95 -13.06
N SER A 151 -21.49 5.16 -13.14
CA SER A 151 -20.78 6.43 -13.04
C SER A 151 -20.80 6.95 -11.60
N THR A 152 -19.99 7.98 -11.33
CA THR A 152 -20.07 8.68 -10.04
C THR A 152 -21.44 9.33 -9.82
N GLU A 153 -22.12 9.77 -10.87
CA GLU A 153 -23.48 10.34 -10.72
C GLU A 153 -24.50 9.28 -10.31
N ASP A 154 -24.38 8.03 -10.80
CA ASP A 154 -25.24 6.93 -10.35
C ASP A 154 -25.05 6.65 -8.84
N PHE A 155 -23.80 6.67 -8.37
CA PHE A 155 -23.48 6.57 -6.95
C PHE A 155 -24.09 7.71 -6.14
N LEU A 156 -23.92 8.96 -6.58
CA LEU A 156 -24.48 10.14 -5.94
C LEU A 156 -26.00 10.10 -5.90
N GLN A 157 -26.66 9.70 -7.00
CA GLN A 157 -28.10 9.53 -7.06
C GLN A 157 -28.58 8.49 -6.03
N TYR A 158 -27.90 7.34 -5.95
CA TYR A 158 -28.26 6.30 -5.00
C TYR A 158 -28.05 6.75 -3.55
N TRP A 159 -26.93 7.41 -3.24
CA TRP A 159 -26.64 8.00 -1.93
C TRP A 159 -27.69 9.06 -1.53
N ARG A 160 -28.06 9.96 -2.45
CA ARG A 160 -29.12 10.95 -2.27
C ARG A 160 -30.46 10.31 -1.91
N GLN A 161 -30.83 9.24 -2.61
CA GLN A 161 -32.12 8.55 -2.43
C GLN A 161 -32.17 7.68 -1.16
N THR A 162 -31.03 7.39 -0.54
CA THR A 162 -30.92 6.48 0.61
C THR A 162 -30.36 7.21 1.83
N LEU A 163 -29.05 7.11 2.07
CA LEU A 163 -28.38 7.59 3.28
C LEU A 163 -28.59 9.09 3.51
N LEU A 164 -28.44 9.93 2.48
CA LEU A 164 -28.62 11.37 2.63
C LEU A 164 -30.07 11.75 2.92
N ARG A 165 -31.04 11.16 2.19
CA ARG A 165 -32.47 11.42 2.44
C ARG A 165 -32.89 11.01 3.84
N GLU A 166 -32.41 9.86 4.32
CA GLU A 166 -32.78 9.35 5.65
C GLU A 166 -32.09 10.11 6.78
N ARG A 167 -30.84 10.53 6.59
CA ARG A 167 -30.02 11.20 7.60
C ARG A 167 -29.19 12.35 7.00
N PRO A 168 -29.87 13.47 6.65
CA PRO A 168 -29.24 14.58 5.92
C PRO A 168 -28.22 15.37 6.75
N ASP A 169 -28.25 15.21 8.08
CA ASP A 169 -27.35 15.87 9.04
C ASP A 169 -25.96 15.21 9.14
N ARG A 170 -25.75 14.04 8.53
CA ARG A 170 -24.56 13.21 8.77
C ARG A 170 -23.42 13.46 7.79
N PHE A 171 -23.73 13.76 6.54
CA PHE A 171 -22.75 14.01 5.49
C PHE A 171 -23.39 14.92 4.45
N SER A 172 -22.74 16.04 4.11
CA SER A 172 -23.35 17.04 3.23
C SER A 172 -22.96 16.84 1.76
N GLU A 173 -23.78 17.36 0.83
CA GLU A 173 -23.41 17.42 -0.60
C GLU A 173 -22.09 18.17 -0.80
N ALA A 174 -21.87 19.28 -0.08
CA ALA A 174 -20.63 20.05 -0.19
C ALA A 174 -19.40 19.23 0.24
N GLU A 175 -19.53 18.43 1.30
CA GLU A 175 -18.49 17.51 1.76
C GLU A 175 -18.21 16.42 0.71
N MET A 176 -19.27 15.81 0.14
CA MET A 176 -19.14 14.84 -0.95
C MET A 176 -18.41 15.42 -2.17
N GLN A 177 -18.81 16.62 -2.60
CA GLN A 177 -18.18 17.32 -3.72
C GLN A 177 -16.71 17.66 -3.43
N GLN A 178 -16.38 17.99 -2.18
CA GLN A 178 -15.00 18.22 -1.77
C GLN A 178 -14.15 16.96 -1.90
N TRP A 179 -14.65 15.80 -1.46
CA TRP A 179 -13.95 14.53 -1.63
C TRP A 179 -13.73 14.17 -3.11
N LEU A 180 -14.76 14.35 -3.93
CA LEU A 180 -14.75 13.91 -5.33
C LEU A 180 -13.90 14.80 -6.24
N HIS A 181 -14.01 16.12 -6.07
CA HIS A 181 -13.57 17.10 -7.08
C HIS A 181 -12.57 18.13 -6.55
N GLN A 182 -12.04 17.99 -5.34
CA GLN A 182 -10.95 18.85 -4.85
C GLN A 182 -9.64 18.06 -4.71
N PRO A 183 -8.49 18.71 -4.99
CA PRO A 183 -7.17 18.10 -4.80
C PRO A 183 -6.88 17.86 -3.32
N GLY A 184 -5.99 16.90 -3.06
CA GLY A 184 -5.64 16.46 -1.71
C GLY A 184 -6.79 15.77 -0.96
N VAL A 185 -6.59 15.57 0.34
CA VAL A 185 -7.60 15.03 1.25
C VAL A 185 -8.29 16.19 1.99
N PRO A 186 -9.63 16.17 2.16
CA PRO A 186 -10.31 17.21 2.92
C PRO A 186 -9.77 17.36 4.35
N ALA A 187 -9.55 18.59 4.80
CA ALA A 187 -8.92 18.87 6.11
C ALA A 187 -9.71 18.35 7.33
N HIS A 188 -11.00 18.05 7.16
CA HIS A 188 -11.85 17.49 8.21
C HIS A 188 -11.81 15.95 8.24
N ALA A 189 -11.12 15.30 7.30
CA ALA A 189 -10.96 13.86 7.26
C ALA A 189 -10.18 13.40 8.50
N GLN A 190 -10.74 12.44 9.24
CA GLN A 190 -10.08 11.88 10.41
C GLN A 190 -9.08 10.85 9.96
N SER A 191 -7.80 11.06 10.28
CA SER A 191 -6.73 10.09 10.01
C SER A 191 -6.89 8.81 10.82
N ALA A 192 -6.47 7.69 10.23
CA ALA A 192 -6.37 6.42 10.92
C ALA A 192 -5.34 6.52 12.05
N GLN A 193 -5.56 5.71 13.07
CA GLN A 193 -4.67 5.56 14.21
C GLN A 193 -4.41 4.08 14.43
N SER A 194 -3.21 3.76 14.89
CA SER A 194 -2.84 2.39 15.22
C SER A 194 -2.02 2.37 16.50
N ALA A 195 -2.65 1.92 17.60
CA ALA A 195 -1.96 1.74 18.88
C ALA A 195 -0.77 0.78 18.77
N ALA A 196 -0.81 -0.17 17.83
CA ALA A 196 0.31 -1.08 17.55
C ALA A 196 1.50 -0.31 16.96
N PHE A 197 1.27 0.59 16.00
CA PHE A 197 2.34 1.44 15.46
C PHE A 197 2.84 2.46 16.47
N ASP A 198 1.96 3.05 17.29
CA ASP A 198 2.38 3.93 18.38
C ASP A 198 3.32 3.21 19.35
N ALA A 199 3.01 1.95 19.70
CA ALA A 199 3.86 1.12 20.54
C ALA A 199 5.20 0.78 19.87
N VAL A 200 5.20 0.46 18.58
CA VAL A 200 6.43 0.22 17.79
C VAL A 200 7.30 1.47 17.75
N ASP A 201 6.71 2.64 17.50
CA ASP A 201 7.43 3.91 17.43
C ASP A 201 8.03 4.28 18.79
N ALA A 202 7.29 4.07 19.88
CA ALA A 202 7.80 4.26 21.24
C ALA A 202 8.96 3.31 21.56
N ALA A 203 8.84 2.02 21.21
CA ALA A 203 9.89 1.03 21.41
C ALA A 203 11.16 1.37 20.60
N ARG A 204 10.99 1.80 19.34
CA ARG A 204 12.08 2.27 18.48
C ARG A 204 12.78 3.47 19.08
N ALA A 205 12.03 4.48 19.53
CA ALA A 205 12.59 5.67 20.14
C ALA A 205 13.39 5.34 21.42
N ALA A 206 12.86 4.46 22.28
CA ALA A 206 13.56 4.02 23.49
C ALA A 206 14.86 3.28 23.15
N TRP A 207 14.83 2.36 22.17
CA TRP A 207 16.03 1.63 21.74
C TRP A 207 17.07 2.54 21.10
N LEU A 208 16.67 3.53 20.30
CA LEU A 208 17.59 4.50 19.71
C LEU A 208 18.30 5.36 20.77
N GLN A 209 17.65 5.62 21.91
CA GLN A 209 18.23 6.36 23.02
C GLN A 209 19.15 5.49 23.89
N ASP A 210 18.72 4.28 24.21
CA ASP A 210 19.48 3.33 25.03
C ASP A 210 19.57 1.97 24.32
N PRO A 211 20.75 1.62 23.77
CA PRO A 211 21.06 0.33 23.17
C PRO A 211 20.73 -0.90 24.01
N THR A 212 20.71 -0.78 25.33
CA THR A 212 20.44 -1.90 26.24
C THR A 212 18.95 -2.18 26.40
N THR A 213 18.09 -1.29 25.90
CA THR A 213 16.63 -1.47 25.89
C THR A 213 16.26 -2.71 25.07
N THR A 214 15.51 -3.63 25.68
CA THR A 214 14.99 -4.80 24.96
C THR A 214 13.79 -4.39 24.10
N LEU A 215 13.84 -4.71 22.81
CA LEU A 215 12.73 -4.50 21.89
C LEU A 215 11.65 -5.60 22.08
N PRO A 216 10.37 -5.27 22.25
CA PRO A 216 9.30 -6.24 22.48
C PRO A 216 8.79 -6.85 21.16
N THR A 217 9.67 -7.50 20.40
CA THR A 217 9.38 -7.94 19.02
C THR A 217 8.67 -9.29 18.90
N GLY A 218 8.50 -10.01 20.03
CA GLY A 218 8.01 -11.40 20.02
C GLY A 218 6.66 -11.62 19.33
N ASP A 219 5.76 -10.64 19.42
CA ASP A 219 4.41 -10.70 18.83
C ASP A 219 4.24 -9.72 17.64
N TRP A 220 5.35 -9.17 17.12
CA TRP A 220 5.26 -8.24 16.00
C TRP A 220 4.84 -8.95 14.73
N SER A 221 3.77 -8.44 14.14
CA SER A 221 3.37 -8.77 12.78
C SER A 221 4.36 -8.19 11.76
N THR A 222 4.23 -8.62 10.50
CA THR A 222 4.98 -8.03 9.39
C THR A 222 4.81 -6.51 9.29
N HIS A 223 3.59 -6.01 9.51
CA HIS A 223 3.31 -4.57 9.47
C HIS A 223 4.09 -3.80 10.54
N GLU A 224 4.20 -4.35 11.75
CA GLU A 224 4.95 -3.75 12.85
C GLU A 224 6.46 -3.77 12.59
N TRP A 225 6.97 -4.87 12.04
CA TRP A 225 8.36 -4.93 11.58
C TRP A 225 8.66 -3.90 10.50
N LEU A 226 7.78 -3.76 9.51
CA LEU A 226 7.93 -2.74 8.48
C LEU A 226 7.90 -1.32 9.07
N ARG A 227 6.98 -1.04 10.01
CA ARG A 227 6.92 0.24 10.72
C ARG A 227 8.20 0.51 11.50
N PHE A 228 8.72 -0.50 12.21
CA PHE A 228 9.96 -0.39 12.96
C PHE A 228 11.13 -0.03 12.05
N LEU A 229 11.37 -0.87 11.03
CA LEU A 229 12.50 -0.72 10.11
C LEU A 229 12.46 0.58 9.34
N ASP A 230 11.28 0.97 8.86
CA ASP A 230 11.11 2.21 8.11
C ASP A 230 11.47 3.46 8.92
N GLY A 231 11.10 3.49 10.20
CA GLY A 231 11.42 4.62 11.07
C GLY A 231 12.84 4.62 11.65
N LEU A 232 13.71 3.68 11.28
CA LEU A 232 15.13 3.74 11.63
C LEU A 232 15.85 4.88 10.87
N PRO A 233 16.84 5.55 11.49
CA PRO A 233 17.70 6.51 10.78
C PRO A 233 18.40 5.87 9.58
N ASP A 234 18.54 6.62 8.49
CA ASP A 234 19.22 6.14 7.28
C ASP A 234 20.75 6.06 7.45
N ASP A 235 21.31 6.73 8.46
CA ASP A 235 22.73 6.76 8.84
C ASP A 235 23.04 5.96 10.12
N LEU A 236 22.22 4.94 10.43
CA LEU A 236 22.40 4.14 11.65
C LEU A 236 23.80 3.49 11.69
N PRO A 237 24.56 3.61 12.79
CA PRO A 237 25.91 3.06 12.85
C PRO A 237 25.95 1.55 12.58
N ASN A 238 26.97 1.08 11.86
CA ASN A 238 27.11 -0.34 11.49
C ASN A 238 27.08 -1.31 12.68
N ALA A 239 27.56 -0.90 13.87
CA ALA A 239 27.45 -1.71 15.08
C ALA A 239 25.98 -1.94 15.48
N ARG A 240 25.15 -0.90 15.37
CA ARG A 240 23.71 -0.95 15.69
C ARG A 240 22.93 -1.73 14.64
N MET A 241 23.31 -1.62 13.37
CA MET A 241 22.79 -2.50 12.31
C MET A 241 23.12 -3.96 12.59
N ALA A 242 24.36 -4.27 12.99
CA ALA A 242 24.77 -5.63 13.33
C ALA A 242 24.02 -6.21 14.54
N GLU A 243 23.74 -5.40 15.56
CA GLU A 243 22.93 -5.82 16.71
C GLU A 243 21.51 -6.23 16.29
N LEU A 244 20.84 -5.43 15.45
CA LEU A 244 19.52 -5.79 14.93
C LEU A 244 19.56 -7.06 14.07
N ASP A 245 20.56 -7.15 13.19
CA ASP A 245 20.68 -8.28 12.28
C ASP A 245 20.95 -9.59 13.03
N GLN A 246 21.85 -9.56 14.02
CA GLN A 246 22.16 -10.71 14.86
C GLN A 246 20.98 -11.12 15.73
N ALA A 247 20.23 -10.15 16.29
CA ALA A 247 19.11 -10.42 17.16
C ALA A 247 17.90 -11.01 16.41
N PHE A 248 17.66 -10.55 15.18
CA PHE A 248 16.39 -10.80 14.49
C PHE A 248 16.53 -11.48 13.12
N GLY A 249 17.74 -11.74 12.64
CA GLY A 249 17.98 -12.42 11.37
C GLY A 249 17.38 -11.67 10.17
N LEU A 250 17.63 -10.37 10.09
CA LEU A 250 17.02 -9.48 9.08
C LEU A 250 17.65 -9.70 7.70
N SER A 251 18.95 -9.95 7.64
CA SER A 251 19.67 -10.36 6.44
C SER A 251 19.29 -11.79 6.09
N GLY A 252 18.63 -11.96 4.94
CA GLY A 252 18.12 -13.26 4.49
C GLY A 252 16.76 -13.63 5.07
N HIS A 253 16.04 -12.66 5.66
CA HIS A 253 14.70 -12.88 6.20
C HIS A 253 13.74 -13.49 5.16
N GLY A 254 12.92 -14.45 5.58
CA GLY A 254 12.04 -15.22 4.67
C GLY A 254 10.88 -14.40 4.09
N ASN A 255 10.39 -13.42 4.83
CA ASN A 255 9.39 -12.47 4.34
C ASN A 255 10.05 -11.39 3.46
N ALA A 256 9.67 -11.36 2.17
CA ALA A 256 10.32 -10.50 1.18
C ALA A 256 10.12 -8.99 1.42
N GLU A 257 9.01 -8.57 2.04
CA GLU A 257 8.77 -7.15 2.35
C GLU A 257 9.71 -6.69 3.48
N ILE A 258 9.87 -7.51 4.54
CA ILE A 258 10.82 -7.24 5.63
C ILE A 258 12.26 -7.23 5.12
N ALA A 259 12.64 -8.24 4.34
CA ALA A 259 13.98 -8.32 3.75
C ALA A 259 14.28 -7.10 2.88
N PHE A 260 13.34 -6.71 2.02
CA PHE A 260 13.47 -5.50 1.20
C PHE A 260 13.67 -4.24 2.06
N GLN A 261 12.81 -4.01 3.05
CA GLN A 261 12.89 -2.83 3.91
C GLN A 261 14.22 -2.79 4.69
N TRP A 262 14.67 -3.95 5.18
CA TRP A 262 15.98 -4.09 5.81
C TRP A 262 17.11 -3.73 4.86
N TYR A 263 17.11 -4.26 3.63
CA TYR A 263 18.17 -3.96 2.67
C TYR A 263 18.21 -2.51 2.24
N VAL A 264 17.07 -1.83 2.11
CA VAL A 264 17.05 -0.36 1.90
C VAL A 264 17.82 0.34 3.01
N LYS A 265 17.55 0.01 4.28
CA LYS A 265 18.26 0.59 5.43
C LYS A 265 19.74 0.19 5.46
N ALA A 266 20.06 -1.08 5.19
CA ALA A 266 21.43 -1.57 5.13
C ALA A 266 22.27 -0.85 4.08
N ILE A 267 21.72 -0.63 2.88
CA ILE A 267 22.40 0.13 1.82
C ILE A 267 22.63 1.57 2.32
N ARG A 268 21.58 2.27 2.77
CA ARG A 268 21.67 3.67 3.19
C ARG A 268 22.67 3.89 4.33
N SER A 269 22.73 2.97 5.28
CA SER A 269 23.66 3.03 6.42
C SER A 269 25.08 2.52 6.09
N GLY A 270 25.31 1.97 4.89
CA GLY A 270 26.60 1.41 4.50
C GLY A 270 26.94 0.09 5.21
N TYR A 271 25.92 -0.69 5.57
CA TYR A 271 26.05 -1.98 6.26
C TYR A 271 26.38 -3.10 5.27
N VAL A 272 27.65 -3.17 4.88
CA VAL A 272 28.14 -4.11 3.86
C VAL A 272 28.02 -5.59 4.24
N ALA A 273 27.86 -5.91 5.53
CA ALA A 273 27.70 -7.28 5.99
C ALA A 273 26.41 -7.94 5.47
N ALA A 274 25.38 -7.16 5.13
CA ALA A 274 24.15 -7.66 4.51
C ALA A 274 24.30 -8.00 3.00
N ARG A 275 25.41 -7.61 2.35
CA ARG A 275 25.60 -7.76 0.89
C ARG A 275 25.43 -9.20 0.37
N PRO A 276 25.94 -10.26 1.03
CA PRO A 276 25.72 -11.63 0.55
C PRO A 276 24.24 -11.98 0.45
N SER A 277 23.46 -11.69 1.51
CA SER A 277 22.02 -11.96 1.53
C SER A 277 21.24 -11.06 0.57
N LEU A 278 21.65 -9.80 0.41
CA LEU A 278 21.10 -8.88 -0.59
C LEU A 278 21.34 -9.38 -2.02
N ALA A 279 22.54 -9.85 -2.33
CA ALA A 279 22.87 -10.37 -3.66
C ALA A 279 22.02 -11.60 -4.00
N ASP A 280 21.85 -12.50 -3.03
CA ASP A 280 21.02 -13.69 -3.18
C ASP A 280 19.53 -13.33 -3.32
N PHE A 281 19.04 -12.35 -2.55
CA PHE A 281 17.68 -11.81 -2.71
C PHE A 281 17.43 -11.24 -4.11
N LEU A 282 18.35 -10.39 -4.62
CA LEU A 282 18.25 -9.82 -5.97
C LEU A 282 18.33 -10.89 -7.07
N GLN A 283 19.10 -11.97 -6.88
CA GLN A 283 19.16 -13.06 -7.85
C GLN A 283 17.90 -13.93 -7.87
N ARG A 284 17.23 -14.09 -6.73
CA ARG A 284 16.02 -14.93 -6.59
C ARG A 284 14.72 -14.21 -6.96
N ILE A 285 14.64 -12.89 -6.80
CA ILE A 285 13.40 -12.12 -6.96
C ILE A 285 13.48 -11.18 -8.16
N GLY A 286 12.54 -11.31 -9.10
CA GLY A 286 12.44 -10.45 -10.29
C GLY A 286 11.40 -9.31 -10.21
N ARG A 287 10.66 -9.18 -9.10
CA ARG A 287 9.58 -8.19 -8.95
C ARG A 287 10.18 -6.78 -8.89
N ARG A 288 9.86 -5.95 -9.89
CA ARG A 288 10.38 -4.57 -10.03
C ARG A 288 10.23 -3.72 -8.76
N LYS A 289 9.13 -3.88 -8.00
CA LYS A 289 8.87 -3.22 -6.70
C LYS A 289 10.06 -3.35 -5.73
N PHE A 290 10.69 -4.52 -5.68
CA PHE A 290 11.82 -4.76 -4.78
C PHE A 290 13.16 -4.47 -5.46
N VAL A 291 13.30 -4.90 -6.71
CA VAL A 291 14.58 -4.87 -7.43
C VAL A 291 15.03 -3.45 -7.75
N LEU A 292 14.15 -2.64 -8.33
CA LEU A 292 14.53 -1.32 -8.83
C LEU A 292 14.98 -0.37 -7.71
N PRO A 293 14.24 -0.22 -6.59
CA PRO A 293 14.67 0.69 -5.52
C PRO A 293 16.01 0.29 -4.90
N LEU A 294 16.27 -1.02 -4.71
CA LEU A 294 17.56 -1.47 -4.15
C LEU A 294 18.73 -1.12 -5.06
N TYR A 295 18.59 -1.30 -6.38
CA TYR A 295 19.63 -0.87 -7.32
C TYR A 295 19.79 0.65 -7.38
N GLN A 296 18.69 1.41 -7.27
CA GLN A 296 18.75 2.87 -7.20
C GLN A 296 19.51 3.34 -5.96
N GLU A 297 19.23 2.77 -4.78
CA GLU A 297 19.95 3.12 -3.55
C GLU A 297 21.45 2.77 -3.62
N LEU A 298 21.80 1.62 -4.18
CA LEU A 298 23.21 1.25 -4.40
C LEU A 298 23.90 2.20 -5.39
N ALA A 299 23.23 2.55 -6.50
CA ALA A 299 23.76 3.46 -7.51
C ALA A 299 23.96 4.88 -6.95
N LYS A 300 23.01 5.37 -6.14
CA LYS A 300 23.11 6.67 -5.45
C LYS A 300 24.34 6.76 -4.55
N ARG A 301 24.73 5.67 -3.88
CA ARG A 301 25.92 5.63 -3.02
C ARG A 301 27.23 5.63 -3.81
N GLY A 302 27.23 5.09 -5.02
CA GLY A 302 28.41 5.04 -5.88
C GLY A 302 29.53 4.12 -5.35
N GLY A 303 30.75 4.31 -5.84
CA GLY A 303 31.93 3.59 -5.37
C GLY A 303 31.77 2.06 -5.37
N ASP A 304 32.17 1.42 -4.27
CA ASP A 304 32.08 -0.03 -4.09
C ASP A 304 30.63 -0.56 -4.10
N ASP A 305 29.63 0.27 -3.73
CA ASP A 305 28.22 -0.10 -3.79
C ASP A 305 27.74 -0.22 -5.25
N LEU A 306 28.17 0.69 -6.12
CA LEU A 306 27.88 0.61 -7.56
C LEU A 306 28.60 -0.57 -8.23
N VAL A 307 29.84 -0.88 -7.83
CA VAL A 307 30.56 -2.06 -8.31
C VAL A 307 29.83 -3.35 -7.91
N PHE A 308 29.40 -3.44 -6.65
CA PHE A 308 28.58 -4.55 -6.16
C PHE A 308 27.23 -4.66 -6.88
N ALA A 309 26.56 -3.54 -7.14
CA ALA A 309 25.31 -3.50 -7.90
C ALA A 309 25.49 -4.07 -9.31
N ARG A 310 26.51 -3.59 -10.05
CA ARG A 310 26.80 -4.03 -11.42
C ARG A 310 27.15 -5.52 -11.48
N SER A 311 27.96 -6.04 -10.55
CA SER A 311 28.32 -7.46 -10.53
C SER A 311 27.13 -8.37 -10.18
N THR A 312 26.32 -7.97 -9.21
CA THR A 312 25.09 -8.69 -8.84
C THR A 312 24.10 -8.70 -10.00
N TYR A 313 23.91 -7.54 -10.64
CA TYR A 313 23.00 -7.41 -11.78
C TYR A 313 23.44 -8.23 -12.98
N ALA A 314 24.74 -8.28 -13.28
CA ALA A 314 25.27 -9.12 -14.37
C ALA A 314 24.86 -10.60 -14.22
N THR A 315 24.75 -11.08 -12.98
CA THR A 315 24.30 -12.45 -12.67
C THR A 315 22.78 -12.60 -12.73
N ALA A 316 22.03 -11.64 -12.16
CA ALA A 316 20.58 -11.71 -12.07
C ALA A 316 19.84 -11.35 -13.38
N ARG A 317 20.44 -10.50 -14.22
CA ARG A 317 19.78 -9.82 -15.35
C ARG A 317 19.09 -10.78 -16.31
N ALA A 318 19.69 -11.94 -16.62
CA ALA A 318 19.12 -12.91 -17.55
C ALA A 318 17.78 -13.49 -17.06
N HIS A 319 17.56 -13.52 -15.74
CA HIS A 319 16.39 -14.10 -15.09
C HIS A 319 15.27 -13.08 -14.86
N TYR A 320 15.53 -11.79 -15.04
CA TYR A 320 14.52 -10.76 -14.89
C TYR A 320 13.59 -10.64 -16.09
N HIS A 321 12.34 -10.30 -15.81
CA HIS A 321 11.37 -9.91 -16.83
C HIS A 321 11.89 -8.70 -17.63
N PRO A 322 11.62 -8.61 -18.96
CA PRO A 322 12.05 -7.48 -19.80
C PRO A 322 11.78 -6.10 -19.20
N ILE A 323 10.60 -5.89 -18.61
CA ILE A 323 10.22 -4.62 -17.95
C ILE A 323 11.14 -4.27 -16.76
N THR A 324 11.50 -5.25 -15.93
CA THR A 324 12.42 -5.02 -14.82
C THR A 324 13.81 -4.67 -15.36
N ARG A 325 14.28 -5.34 -16.41
CA ARG A 325 15.58 -5.03 -17.06
C ARG A 325 15.59 -3.63 -17.63
N SER A 326 14.56 -3.23 -18.38
CA SER A 326 14.48 -1.89 -18.98
C SER A 326 14.40 -0.77 -17.94
N SER A 327 13.94 -1.06 -16.72
CA SER A 327 13.96 -0.11 -15.60
C SER A 327 15.32 -0.03 -14.91
N VAL A 328 16.04 -1.16 -14.79
CA VAL A 328 17.32 -1.23 -14.06
C VAL A 328 18.52 -0.86 -14.93
N ASP A 329 18.50 -1.19 -16.23
CA ASP A 329 19.60 -0.90 -17.16
C ASP A 329 20.01 0.60 -17.12
N PRO A 330 19.08 1.59 -17.18
CA PRO A 330 19.46 3.00 -17.11
C PRO A 330 20.04 3.46 -15.77
N VAL A 331 19.72 2.75 -14.67
CA VAL A 331 20.18 3.09 -13.31
C VAL A 331 21.64 2.70 -13.11
N LEU A 332 22.09 1.62 -13.75
CA LEU A 332 23.42 1.04 -13.53
C LEU A 332 24.42 1.34 -14.66
N ASN A 333 23.98 1.93 -15.76
CA ASN A 333 24.81 2.28 -16.92
C ASN A 333 25.60 3.58 -16.75
#